data_AF-A0A450UXR1-F1
#
_entry.id   AF-A0A450UXR1-F1
#
_cell.length_a   1.000
_cell.length_b   1.000
_cell.length_c   1.000
_cell.angle_alpha   90.00
_cell.angle_beta   90.00
_cell.angle_gamma   90.00
#
_symmetry.space_group_name_H-M   'P 1'
#
loop_
_entity.id
_entity.type
_entity.pdbx_description
1 polymer ?
#
loop_
_entity_poly.entity_id
_entity_poly.type
_entity_poly.pdbx_seq_one_letter_code
_entity_poly.pdbx_strand_id
1 'polypeptide(L)'
;MGLNLSNSQIARELELNISDVQEMTRQLRQGVVARKPRVKLHGEVECDEVYVLARHKGQPKAVQKNREGRRHRLKAGQPNNN
;
A
#
# COMPACT_ATOMS: atom_id res chain seq x y z
N MET A 1 5.92 10.12 16.33
CA MET A 1 5.35 8.90 15.72
C MET A 1 6.11 8.56 14.44
N GLY A 2 6.41 7.29 14.20
CA GLY A 2 7.06 6.83 12.96
C GLY A 2 6.11 6.79 11.75
N LEU A 3 6.65 6.83 10.54
CA LEU A 3 5.87 6.66 9.30
C LEU A 3 5.41 5.18 9.19
N ASN A 4 4.13 4.94 8.87
CA ASN A 4 3.46 3.63 8.74
C ASN A 4 2.92 2.98 10.03
N LEU A 5 2.17 3.74 10.84
CA LEU A 5 1.48 3.21 12.02
C LEU A 5 0.30 2.31 11.64
N SER A 6 0.09 1.25 12.43
CA SER A 6 -1.14 0.46 12.38
C SER A 6 -2.27 1.17 13.13
N ASN A 7 -3.53 0.86 12.79
CA ASN A 7 -4.70 1.38 13.51
C ASN A 7 -4.70 0.97 14.99
N SER A 8 -4.11 -0.18 15.34
CA SER A 8 -3.96 -0.61 16.74
C SER A 8 -2.93 0.22 17.50
N GLN A 9 -1.84 0.63 16.85
CA GLN A 9 -0.84 1.51 17.45
C GLN A 9 -1.42 2.91 17.65
N ILE A 10 -2.10 3.45 16.65
CA ILE A 10 -2.79 4.75 16.74
C ILE A 10 -3.82 4.74 17.88
N ALA A 11 -4.64 3.70 17.96
CA ALA A 11 -5.62 3.53 19.04
C ALA A 11 -4.96 3.54 20.43
N ARG A 12 -3.85 2.82 20.60
CA ARG A 12 -3.12 2.78 21.88
C ARG A 12 -2.51 4.13 22.24
N GLU A 13 -1.89 4.81 21.28
CA GLU A 13 -1.22 6.09 21.53
C GLU A 13 -2.19 7.24 21.78
N LEU A 14 -3.41 7.16 21.23
CA LEU A 14 -4.45 8.18 21.40
C LEU A 14 -5.52 7.81 22.43
N GLU A 15 -5.39 6.65 23.08
CA GLU A 15 -6.38 6.10 24.02
C GLU A 15 -7.81 6.02 23.42
N LEU A 16 -7.89 5.63 22.14
CA LEU A 16 -9.15 5.51 21.39
C LEU A 16 -9.53 4.05 21.15
N ASN A 17 -10.82 3.81 20.89
CA ASN A 17 -11.24 2.51 20.38
C ASN A 17 -10.69 2.28 18.96
N ILE A 18 -10.28 1.04 18.68
CA ILE A 18 -9.80 0.63 17.36
C ILE A 18 -10.87 0.81 16.28
N SER A 19 -12.16 0.64 16.60
CA SER A 19 -13.27 0.89 15.65
C SER A 19 -13.31 2.35 15.19
N ASP A 20 -13.10 3.27 16.13
CA ASP A 20 -13.20 4.70 15.87
C ASP A 20 -11.99 5.14 15.05
N VAL A 21 -10.80 4.64 15.39
CA VAL A 21 -9.59 4.85 14.59
C VAL A 21 -9.76 4.31 13.17
N GLN A 22 -10.38 3.14 13.00
CA GLN A 22 -10.67 2.58 11.68
C GLN A 22 -11.58 3.51 10.87
N GLU A 23 -12.63 4.05 11.49
CA GLU A 23 -13.55 4.97 10.84
C GLU A 23 -12.89 6.31 10.49
N MET A 24 -12.21 6.93 11.44
CA MET A 24 -11.50 8.20 11.24
C MET A 24 -10.44 8.06 10.14
N THR A 25 -9.68 6.97 10.15
CA THR A 25 -8.66 6.69 9.14
C THR A 25 -9.29 6.46 7.77
N ARG A 26 -10.45 5.80 7.69
CA ARG A 26 -11.20 5.62 6.43
C ARG A 26 -11.60 6.97 5.85
N GLN A 27 -12.20 7.84 6.65
CA GLN A 27 -12.62 9.18 6.23
C GLN A 27 -11.43 10.02 5.76
N LEU A 28 -10.33 10.03 6.53
CA LEU A 28 -9.11 10.76 6.18
C LEU A 28 -8.51 10.28 4.85
N ARG A 29 -8.37 8.96 4.66
CA ARG A 29 -7.83 8.39 3.41
C ARG A 29 -8.69 8.76 2.20
N GLN A 30 -10.01 8.70 2.34
CA GLN A 30 -10.95 9.13 1.29
C GLN A 30 -10.76 10.61 0.96
N GLY A 31 -10.68 11.47 1.99
CA GLY A 31 -10.45 12.90 1.82
C GLY A 31 -9.13 13.23 1.12
N VAL A 32 -8.05 12.54 1.47
CA VAL A 32 -6.73 12.71 0.84
C VAL A 32 -6.78 12.36 -0.65
N VAL A 33 -7.41 11.23 -0.99
CA VAL A 33 -7.56 10.81 -2.40
C VAL A 33 -8.42 11.81 -3.18
N ALA A 34 -9.54 12.26 -2.61
CA ALA A 34 -10.44 13.21 -3.25
C ALA A 34 -9.78 14.58 -3.51
N ARG A 35 -8.88 15.01 -2.62
CA ARG A 35 -8.15 16.28 -2.74
C ARG A 35 -6.90 16.18 -3.63
N LYS A 36 -6.47 14.97 -4.01
CA LYS A 36 -5.27 14.80 -4.84
C LYS A 36 -5.54 15.40 -6.24
N PRO A 37 -4.68 16.32 -6.74
CA PRO A 37 -4.86 16.88 -8.07
C PRO A 37 -4.77 15.79 -9.14
N ARG A 38 -5.56 15.93 -10.21
CA ARG A 38 -5.43 15.05 -11.37
C ARG A 38 -4.13 15.38 -12.11
N VAL A 39 -3.28 14.38 -12.29
CA VAL A 39 -2.05 14.50 -13.08
C VAL A 39 -2.33 14.06 -14.51
N LYS A 40 -1.99 14.89 -15.49
CA LYS A 40 -1.94 14.50 -16.91
C LYS A 40 -0.51 14.09 -17.23
N LEU A 41 -0.33 12.83 -17.62
CA LEU A 41 0.97 12.31 -18.03
C LEU A 41 1.20 12.63 -19.52
N HIS A 42 2.44 12.93 -19.91
CA HIS A 42 2.82 13.21 -21.29
C HIS A 42 4.22 12.66 -21.60
N GLY A 43 4.46 12.28 -22.86
CA GLY A 43 5.74 11.70 -23.29
C GLY A 43 5.94 10.27 -22.79
N GLU A 44 7.20 9.88 -22.58
CA GLU A 44 7.57 8.60 -21.97
C GLU A 44 7.37 8.65 -20.45
N VAL A 45 6.77 7.61 -19.88
CA VAL A 45 6.42 7.53 -18.45
C VAL A 45 6.97 6.24 -17.87
N GLU A 46 7.73 6.36 -16.78
CA GLU A 46 8.14 5.22 -15.96
C GLU A 46 7.07 4.92 -14.90
N CYS A 47 6.76 3.64 -14.72
CA CYS A 47 5.78 3.17 -13.75
C CYS A 47 6.43 2.15 -12.80
N ASP A 48 6.44 2.48 -11.51
CA ASP A 48 6.79 1.52 -10.46
C ASP A 48 5.60 0.64 -10.11
N GLU A 49 5.78 -0.68 -10.14
CA GLU A 49 4.78 -1.65 -9.71
C GLU A 49 5.11 -2.22 -8.34
N VAL A 50 4.15 -2.16 -7.41
CA VAL A 50 4.24 -2.81 -6.10
C VAL A 50 3.09 -3.81 -5.93
N TYR A 51 3.42 -5.02 -5.49
CA TYR A 51 2.43 -6.06 -5.23
C TYR A 51 2.07 -6.09 -3.74
N VAL A 52 0.79 -5.86 -3.43
CA VAL A 52 0.24 -5.99 -2.07
C VAL A 52 -0.65 -7.25 -1.97
N LEU A 53 -0.67 -7.88 -0.80
CA LEU A 53 -1.57 -9.00 -0.52
C LEU A 53 -2.91 -8.47 0.00
N ALA A 54 -3.88 -8.35 -0.90
CA ALA A 54 -5.27 -8.09 -0.52
C ALA A 54 -5.96 -9.40 -0.17
N ARG A 55 -6.66 -9.43 0.98
CA ARG A 55 -7.55 -10.54 1.35
C ARG A 55 -8.97 -10.04 1.40
N HIS A 56 -9.87 -10.75 0.72
CA HIS A 56 -11.30 -10.56 0.90
C HIS A 56 -11.79 -11.50 2.00
N LYS A 57 -12.23 -10.94 3.12
CA LYS A 57 -12.78 -11.72 4.23
C LYS A 57 -13.99 -12.53 3.73
N GLY A 58 -14.03 -13.83 4.03
CA GLY A 58 -15.13 -14.73 3.65
C GLY A 58 -15.22 -15.13 2.17
N GLN A 59 -14.50 -14.47 1.26
CA GLN A 59 -14.54 -14.77 -0.18
C GLN A 59 -13.14 -14.71 -0.83
N PRO A 60 -12.20 -15.57 -0.42
CA PRO A 60 -10.83 -15.53 -0.92
C PRO A 60 -10.73 -15.77 -2.44
N LYS A 61 -11.70 -16.47 -3.04
CA LYS A 61 -11.74 -16.72 -4.49
C LYS A 61 -11.88 -15.43 -5.32
N ALA A 62 -12.55 -14.40 -4.78
CA ALA A 62 -12.76 -13.13 -5.48
C ALA A 62 -11.47 -12.31 -5.68
N VAL A 63 -10.42 -12.62 -4.93
CA VAL A 63 -9.12 -11.92 -4.98
C VAL A 63 -7.97 -12.81 -5.46
N GLN A 64 -8.29 -13.93 -6.13
CA GLN A 64 -7.27 -14.78 -6.72
C GLN A 64 -6.55 -14.05 -7.87
N LYS A 65 -5.23 -14.20 -7.90
CA LYS A 65 -4.40 -13.61 -8.95
C LYS A 65 -4.57 -14.43 -10.24
N ASN A 66 -5.04 -13.77 -11.29
CA ASN A 66 -5.18 -14.37 -12.63
C ASN A 66 -3.92 -14.21 -13.50
N ARG A 67 -2.86 -13.58 -12.97
CA ARG A 67 -1.57 -13.41 -13.64
C ARG A 67 -0.43 -13.57 -12.64
N GLU A 68 0.67 -14.15 -13.08
CA GLU A 68 1.92 -14.14 -12.31
C GLU A 68 2.51 -12.73 -12.31
N GLY A 69 2.88 -12.22 -11.14
CA GLY A 69 3.53 -10.91 -11.03
C GLY A 69 4.91 -10.94 -11.69
N ARG A 70 5.33 -9.82 -12.30
CA ARG A 70 6.69 -9.69 -12.84
C ARG A 70 7.70 -9.91 -11.72
N ARG A 71 8.45 -11.02 -11.79
CA ARG A 71 9.50 -11.34 -10.83
C ARG A 71 10.84 -10.78 -11.32
N HIS A 72 11.16 -9.54 -10.98
CA HIS A 72 12.54 -9.06 -11.06
C HIS A 72 13.28 -9.46 -9.77
N ARG A 73 13.93 -10.63 -9.78
CA ARG A 73 14.97 -10.91 -8.77
C ARG A 73 16.13 -9.96 -9.06
N LEU A 74 16.46 -9.07 -8.12
CA LEU A 74 17.74 -8.36 -8.13
C LEU A 74 18.84 -9.43 -8.21
N LYS A 75 19.61 -9.43 -9.30
CA LYS A 75 20.83 -10.25 -9.37
C LYS A 75 21.78 -9.62 -8.36
N ALA A 76 22.22 -10.40 -7.38
CA ALA A 76 23.33 -9.99 -6.52
C ALA A 76 24.49 -9.59 -7.44
N GLY A 77 25.05 -8.40 -7.23
CA GLY A 77 26.20 -7.93 -8.00
C GLY A 77 27.33 -8.95 -7.91
N GLN A 78 27.93 -9.30 -9.04
CA GLN A 78 29.17 -10.07 -9.03
C GLN A 78 30.22 -9.29 -8.24
N PRO A 79 30.96 -9.91 -7.31
CA PRO A 79 32.06 -9.23 -6.64
C PRO A 79 33.11 -8.86 -7.69
N ASN A 80 33.35 -7.56 -7.85
CA ASN A 80 34.51 -7.05 -8.58
C ASN A 80 35.76 -7.48 -7.81
N ASN A 81 36.52 -8.42 -8.37
CA ASN A 81 37.90 -8.66 -7.98
C ASN A 81 38.77 -7.74 -8.84
N ASN A 82 39.33 -6.71 -8.23
CA ASN A 82 40.44 -5.94 -8.78
C ASN A 82 41.56 -5.90 -7.75
#